data_AF-A0A9D1N048-F1
#
_entry.id   AF-A0A9D1N048-F1
#
_cell.length_a   1.000
_cell.length_b   1.000
_cell.length_c   1.000
_cell.angle_alpha   90.00
_cell.angle_beta   90.00
_cell.angle_gamma   90.00
#
_symmetry.space_group_name_H-M   'P 1'
#
loop_
_entity.id
_entity.type
_entity.pdbx_description
1 polymer ?
#
loop_
_entity_poly.entity_id
_entity_poly.type
_entity_poly.pdbx_seq_one_letter_code
_entity_poly.pdbx_strand_id
1 'polypeptide(L)'
;MQKNIIKITDRTLKVYLNEVNLLWSALFLTGGGTVTLLSTDLNFMKAVFSILGAILFFCFTLKYWDKKEACDKLLEKLNEMEQKNG
;
A
#
# COMPACT_ATOMS: atom_id res chain seq x y z
N MET A 1 -6.60 -26.79 -18.17
CA MET A 1 -5.56 -25.73 -18.18
C MET A 1 -6.05 -24.41 -17.56
N GLN A 2 -7.21 -23.87 -17.94
CA GLN A 2 -7.68 -22.56 -17.44
C GLN A 2 -7.90 -22.46 -15.91
N LYS A 3 -8.36 -23.52 -15.22
CA LYS A 3 -8.49 -23.52 -13.74
C LYS A 3 -7.16 -23.27 -13.01
N ASN A 4 -6.02 -23.63 -13.60
CA ASN A 4 -4.71 -23.32 -13.02
C ASN A 4 -4.30 -21.85 -13.23
N ILE A 5 -4.70 -21.24 -14.35
CA ILE A 5 -4.40 -19.84 -14.65
C ILE A 5 -5.13 -18.94 -13.65
N ILE A 6 -6.42 -19.16 -13.42
CA ILE A 6 -7.21 -18.41 -12.45
C ILE A 6 -6.64 -18.55 -11.03
N LYS A 7 -6.21 -19.76 -10.66
CA LYS A 7 -5.63 -20.04 -9.33
C LYS A 7 -4.26 -19.37 -9.13
N ILE A 8 -3.45 -19.25 -10.18
CA ILE A 8 -2.17 -18.53 -10.14
C ILE A 8 -2.43 -17.03 -10.02
N THR A 9 -3.38 -16.49 -10.78
CA THR A 9 -3.71 -15.06 -10.74
C THR A 9 -4.32 -14.64 -9.40
N ASP A 10 -5.17 -15.47 -8.78
CA ASP A 10 -5.68 -15.25 -7.42
C ASP A 10 -4.56 -15.22 -6.36
N ARG A 11 -3.55 -16.10 -6.50
CA ARG A 11 -2.39 -16.12 -5.61
C ARG A 11 -1.54 -14.86 -5.74
N THR A 12 -1.31 -14.40 -6.97
CA THR A 12 -0.60 -13.15 -7.25
C THR A 12 -1.38 -11.95 -6.69
N LEU A 13 -2.70 -11.91 -6.89
CA LEU A 13 -3.55 -10.85 -6.36
C LEU A 13 -3.47 -10.76 -4.83
N LYS A 14 -3.48 -11.89 -4.12
CA LYS A 14 -3.32 -11.93 -2.65
C LYS A 14 -1.97 -11.38 -2.19
N VAL A 15 -0.88 -11.68 -2.89
CA VAL A 15 0.44 -11.12 -2.57
C VAL A 15 0.44 -9.60 -2.74
N TYR A 16 -0.12 -9.12 -3.85
CA TYR A 16 -0.22 -7.69 -4.14
C TYR A 16 -1.12 -6.94 -3.14
N LEU A 17 -2.29 -7.50 -2.81
CA LEU A 17 -3.17 -6.96 -1.77
C LEU A 17 -2.49 -6.91 -0.40
N ASN A 18 -1.71 -7.94 -0.06
CA ASN A 18 -0.95 -7.96 1.19
C ASN A 18 0.14 -6.88 1.21
N GLU A 19 0.85 -6.66 0.09
CA GLU A 19 1.81 -5.57 -0.04
C GLU A 19 1.15 -4.19 0.11
N VAL A 20 0.01 -3.97 -0.54
CA VAL A 20 -0.77 -2.73 -0.42
C VAL A 20 -1.23 -2.50 1.03
N ASN A 21 -1.70 -3.55 1.71
CA ASN A 21 -2.13 -3.46 3.10
C ASN A 21 -0.94 -3.17 4.06
N LEU A 22 0.23 -3.73 3.76
CA LEU A 22 1.46 -3.44 4.51
C LEU A 22 1.92 -1.99 4.30
N LEU A 23 1.83 -1.47 3.08
CA LEU A 23 2.10 -0.06 2.78
C LEU A 23 1.08 0.87 3.47
N TRP A 24 -0.19 0.49 3.49
CA TRP A 24 -1.22 1.23 4.22
C TRP A 24 -0.96 1.27 5.73
N SER A 25 -0.56 0.13 6.30
CA SER A 25 -0.16 0.04 7.71
C SER A 25 1.06 0.91 8.01
N ALA A 26 2.06 0.91 7.11
CA ALA A 26 3.25 1.75 7.23
C ALA A 26 2.92 3.25 7.15
N LEU A 27 2.00 3.63 6.27
CA LEU A 27 1.47 5.00 6.18
C LEU A 27 0.77 5.43 7.47
N PHE A 28 -0.08 4.57 8.01
CA PHE A 28 -0.79 4.87 9.26
C PHE A 28 0.19 5.04 10.42
N LEU A 29 1.21 4.18 10.50
CA LEU A 29 2.19 4.19 11.58
C LEU A 29 3.13 5.41 11.49
N THR A 30 3.61 5.74 10.29
CA THR A 30 4.45 6.93 10.06
C THR A 30 3.67 8.23 10.22
N GLY A 31 2.45 8.30 9.69
CA GLY A 31 1.57 9.47 9.83
C GLY A 31 1.16 9.68 11.29
N GLY A 32 0.65 8.65 11.95
CA GLY A 32 0.26 8.69 13.36
C GLY A 32 1.43 8.99 14.30
N GLY A 33 2.61 8.40 14.05
CA GLY A 33 3.83 8.70 14.79
C GLY A 33 4.28 10.16 14.64
N THR A 34 4.23 10.70 13.43
CA THR A 34 4.57 12.11 13.15
C THR A 34 3.61 13.06 13.85
N VAL A 35 2.30 12.82 13.78
CA VAL A 35 1.28 13.64 14.46
C VAL A 35 1.45 13.60 15.99
N THR A 36 1.75 12.43 16.54
CA THR A 36 1.99 12.26 17.99
C THR A 36 3.23 13.03 18.44
N LEU A 37 4.30 13.01 17.66
CA LEU A 37 5.53 13.76 17.94
C LEU A 37 5.29 15.27 17.95
N LEU A 38 4.42 15.77 17.06
CA LEU A 38 4.05 17.19 16.97
C LEU A 38 3.06 17.64 18.06
N SER A 39 2.30 16.70 18.64
CA SER A 39 1.26 17.01 19.65
C SER A 39 1.81 17.20 21.07
N THR A 40 3.11 17.05 21.28
CA THR A 40 3.80 17.21 22.58
C THR A 40 4.89 18.26 22.47
N ASP A 41 5.46 18.68 23.61
CA ASP A 41 6.52 19.71 23.64
C ASP A 41 7.62 19.42 22.62
N LEU A 42 7.83 20.40 21.75
CA LEU A 42 8.65 20.30 20.54
C LEU A 42 10.11 20.57 20.89
N ASN A 43 10.87 19.48 21.06
CA ASN A 43 12.32 19.53 21.23
C ASN A 43 13.02 19.30 19.89
N PHE A 44 14.27 19.78 19.76
CA PHE A 44 15.07 19.67 18.53
C PHE A 44 15.09 18.24 17.95
N MET A 45 15.31 17.23 18.80
CA MET A 45 15.25 15.81 18.39
C MET A 45 13.89 15.43 17.79
N LYS A 46 12.77 15.85 18.38
CA LYS A 46 11.43 15.55 17.87
C LYS A 46 11.15 16.25 16.54
N ALA A 47 11.68 17.46 16.32
CA ALA A 47 11.57 18.14 15.04
C ALA A 47 12.29 17.35 13.93
N VAL A 48 13.50 16.85 14.20
CA VAL A 48 14.24 15.97 13.28
C VAL A 48 13.45 14.69 12.96
N PHE A 49 12.92 14.01 13.99
CA PHE A 49 12.09 12.81 13.77
C PHE A 49 10.79 13.10 13.03
N SER A 50 10.18 14.27 13.22
CA SER A 50 8.96 14.66 12.52
C SER A 50 9.23 14.90 11.03
N ILE A 51 10.35 15.52 10.67
CA ILE A 51 10.77 15.70 9.27
C ILE A 51 11.05 14.34 8.62
N LEU A 52 11.78 13.45 9.30
CA LEU A 52 12.01 12.09 8.82
C LEU A 52 10.70 11.31 8.64
N GLY A 53 9.78 11.43 9.59
CA GLY A 53 8.44 10.84 9.53
C GLY A 53 7.64 11.34 8.32
N ALA A 54 7.67 12.65 8.05
CA ALA A 54 7.01 13.25 6.89
C ALA A 54 7.61 12.79 5.55
N ILE A 55 8.94 12.69 5.45
CA ILE A 55 9.63 12.16 4.25
C ILE A 55 9.23 10.70 4.01
N LEU A 56 9.28 9.87 5.06
CA LEU A 56 8.89 8.46 4.96
C LEU A 56 7.42 8.30 4.59
N PHE A 57 6.54 9.10 5.19
CA PHE A 57 5.12 9.12 4.87
C PHE A 57 4.89 9.43 3.38
N PHE A 58 5.58 10.43 2.83
CA PHE A 58 5.48 10.79 1.42
C PHE A 58 6.00 9.65 0.51
N CYS A 59 7.15 9.05 0.83
CA CYS A 59 7.69 7.91 0.09
C CYS A 59 6.73 6.70 0.10
N PHE A 60 6.14 6.36 1.24
CA PHE A 60 5.15 5.29 1.32
C PHE A 60 3.87 5.64 0.57
N THR A 61 3.49 6.92 0.50
CA THR A 61 2.28 7.37 -0.19
C THR A 61 2.42 7.16 -1.70
N LEU A 62 3.55 7.60 -2.27
CA LEU A 62 3.85 7.38 -3.68
C LEU A 62 3.86 5.88 -4.02
N LYS A 63 4.58 5.08 -3.22
CA LYS A 63 4.68 3.64 -3.44
C LYS A 63 3.35 2.92 -3.28
N TYR A 64 2.50 3.39 -2.37
CA TYR A 64 1.13 2.87 -2.20
C TYR A 64 0.29 3.12 -3.44
N TRP A 65 0.37 4.33 -4.03
CA TRP A 65 -0.39 4.66 -5.23
C TRP A 65 0.02 3.81 -6.43
N ASP A 66 1.32 3.66 -6.67
CA ASP A 66 1.85 2.81 -7.75
C ASP A 66 1.37 1.35 -7.62
N LYS A 67 1.40 0.81 -6.39
CA LYS A 67 0.99 -0.57 -6.12
C LYS A 67 -0.53 -0.76 -6.18
N LYS A 68 -1.29 0.25 -5.76
CA LYS A 68 -2.75 0.26 -5.87
C LYS A 68 -3.17 0.24 -7.34
N GLU A 69 -2.59 1.08 -8.18
CA GLU A 69 -2.90 1.10 -9.61
C GLU A 69 -2.58 -0.24 -10.29
N ALA A 70 -1.46 -0.88 -9.91
CA ALA A 70 -1.12 -2.22 -10.39
C ALA A 70 -2.15 -3.29 -9.94
N CYS A 71 -2.66 -3.20 -8.71
CA CYS A 71 -3.72 -4.10 -8.22
C CYS A 71 -5.02 -3.91 -9.00
N ASP A 72 -5.45 -2.66 -9.21
CA ASP A 72 -6.69 -2.34 -9.91
C ASP A 72 -6.65 -2.87 -11.36
N LYS A 73 -5.53 -2.69 -12.06
CA LYS A 73 -5.30 -3.27 -13.39
C LYS A 73 -5.33 -4.80 -13.42
N LEU A 74 -4.82 -5.46 -12.37
CA LEU A 74 -4.85 -6.93 -12.27
C LEU A 74 -6.26 -7.44 -11.98
N LEU A 75 -7.01 -6.73 -11.15
CA LEU A 75 -8.41 -7.01 -10.84
C LEU A 75 -9.31 -6.86 -12.07
N GLU A 76 -9.12 -5.79 -12.85
CA GLU A 76 -9.85 -5.55 -14.09
C GLU A 76 -9.62 -6.69 -15.10
N LYS A 77 -8.36 -7.08 -15.33
CA LYS A 77 -8.02 -8.23 -16.20
C LYS A 77 -8.61 -9.55 -15.72
N LEU A 78 -8.68 -9.77 -14.40
CA LEU A 78 -9.32 -10.95 -13.83
C LEU A 78 -10.82 -10.96 -14.14
N ASN A 79 -11.49 -9.83 -13.95
CA ASN A 79 -12.92 -9.69 -14.18
C ASN A 79 -13.28 -9.85 -15.67
N GLU A 80 -12.47 -9.29 -16.58
CA GLU A 80 -12.61 -9.52 -18.02
C GLU A 80 -12.48 -11.00 -18.40
N MET A 81 -11.55 -11.73 -17.77
CA MET A 81 -11.38 -13.16 -18.01
C MET A 81 -12.52 -14.00 -17.43
N GLU A 82 -13.13 -13.59 -16.33
CA GLU A 82 -14.35 -14.24 -15.82
C GLU A 82 -15.54 -13.97 -16.74
N GLN A 83 -15.77 -12.72 -17.17
CA GLN A 83 -16.88 -12.38 -18.06
C GLN A 83 -16.78 -13.02 -19.46
N LYS A 84 -15.57 -13.21 -20.00
CA LYS A 84 -15.38 -13.92 -21.29
C LYS A 84 -15.60 -15.43 -21.21
N ASN A 85 -15.60 -16.01 -20.01
CA ASN A 85 -15.72 -17.44 -19.78
C ASN A 85 -17.07 -17.84 -19.14
N GLY A 86 -17.93 -16.88 -18.81
CA GLY A 86 -19.33 -17.09 -18.43
C GLY A 86 -20.26 -16.97 -19.63
#